data_AF-A0A843IBZ9-F1
#
_entry.id   AF-A0A843IBZ9-F1
#
_cell.length_a   1.000
_cell.length_b   1.000
_cell.length_c   1.000
_cell.angle_alpha   90.00
_cell.angle_beta   90.00
_cell.angle_gamma   90.00
#
_symmetry.space_group_name_H-M   'P 1'
#
loop_
_entity.id
_entity.type
_entity.pdbx_description
1 polymer ?
#
loop_
_entity_poly.entity_id
_entity_poly.type
_entity_poly.pdbx_seq_one_letter_code
_entity_poly.pdbx_strand_id
1 'polypeptide(L)'
;DLAELLFVSESNVTQIIKKLEKNGYVVRNPDSSNKSRKILNLTTEGKNIVFMILKEMYEWEGQFFKIILQRMLRNSRRCFMNIHKRQLIPSKVLYNHIIVI
;
A
#
# COMPACT_ATOMS: atom_id res chain seq x y z
N ASP A 1 -11.15 -1.46 23.43
CA ASP A 1 -11.45 -2.09 22.12
C ASP A 1 -11.05 -1.19 20.95
N LEU A 2 -11.91 -0.29 20.45
CA LEU A 2 -11.62 0.44 19.20
C LEU A 2 -10.40 1.38 19.29
N ALA A 3 -10.21 2.01 20.45
CA ALA A 3 -9.05 2.88 20.73
C ALA A 3 -7.73 2.12 20.69
N GLU A 4 -7.72 0.90 21.24
CA GLU A 4 -6.57 0.01 21.25
C GLU A 4 -6.25 -0.50 19.84
N LEU A 5 -7.27 -0.95 19.09
CA LEU A 5 -7.11 -1.44 17.72
C LEU A 5 -6.52 -0.38 16.77
N LEU A 6 -6.91 0.87 16.97
CA LEU A 6 -6.50 2.00 16.13
C LEU A 6 -5.27 2.74 16.69
N PHE A 7 -4.70 2.29 17.81
CA PHE A 7 -3.58 2.94 18.50
C PHE A 7 -3.79 4.44 18.76
N VAL A 8 -5.01 4.81 19.18
CA VAL A 8 -5.39 6.21 19.47
C VAL A 8 -6.07 6.31 20.84
N SER A 9 -6.17 7.53 21.38
CA SER A 9 -6.84 7.77 22.66
C SER A 9 -8.35 7.54 22.56
N GLU A 10 -8.97 7.12 23.68
CA GLU A 10 -10.42 6.93 23.77
C GLU A 10 -11.21 8.22 23.50
N SER A 11 -10.65 9.37 23.90
CA SER A 11 -11.21 10.69 23.61
C SER A 11 -11.31 10.92 22.10
N ASN A 12 -10.23 10.64 21.35
CA ASN A 12 -10.21 10.80 19.89
C ASN A 12 -11.24 9.90 19.23
N VAL A 13 -11.29 8.63 19.64
CA VAL A 13 -12.30 7.67 19.13
C VAL A 13 -13.72 8.17 19.39
N THR A 14 -13.99 8.67 20.60
CA THR A 14 -15.32 9.18 20.95
C THR A 14 -15.73 10.36 20.08
N GLN A 15 -14.80 11.28 19.81
CA GLN A 15 -15.04 12.43 18.94
C GLN A 15 -15.29 12.01 17.49
N ILE A 16 -14.51 11.06 16.98
CA ILE A 16 -14.66 10.52 15.62
C ILE A 16 -16.02 9.83 15.48
N ILE A 17 -16.36 8.93 16.40
CA ILE A 17 -17.65 8.22 16.36
C ILE A 17 -18.81 9.22 16.45
N LYS A 18 -18.74 10.25 17.30
CA LYS A 18 -19.78 11.27 17.39
C LYS A 18 -19.99 12.00 16.07
N LYS A 19 -18.92 12.28 15.31
CA LYS A 19 -19.01 12.90 13.97
C LYS A 19 -19.63 11.93 12.96
N LEU A 20 -19.19 10.67 12.96
CA LEU A 20 -19.73 9.64 12.06
C LEU A 20 -21.23 9.37 12.33
N GLU A 21 -21.63 9.37 13.60
CA GLU A 21 -23.01 9.19 14.04
C GLU A 21 -23.86 10.39 13.61
N LYS A 22 -23.36 11.62 13.81
CA LYS A 22 -24.01 12.85 13.33
C LYS A 22 -24.22 12.85 11.82
N ASN A 23 -23.30 12.28 11.06
CA ASN A 23 -23.36 12.21 9.61
C ASN A 23 -24.14 10.99 9.09
N GLY A 24 -24.74 10.18 9.97
CA GLY A 24 -25.58 9.05 9.57
C GLY A 24 -24.83 7.80 9.11
N TYR A 25 -23.51 7.72 9.31
CA TYR A 25 -22.71 6.57 8.85
C TYR A 25 -22.62 5.43 9.85
N VAL A 26 -22.81 5.73 11.14
CA VAL A 26 -22.79 4.75 12.22
C VAL A 26 -23.94 4.97 13.19
N VAL A 27 -24.33 3.92 13.90
CA VAL A 27 -25.32 3.96 14.97
C VAL A 27 -24.83 3.19 16.18
N ARG A 28 -25.15 3.69 17.39
CA ARG A 28 -24.85 3.02 18.65
C ARG A 28 -26.12 2.41 19.24
N ASN A 29 -26.17 1.10 19.30
CA ASN A 29 -27.29 0.37 19.90
C ASN A 29 -26.88 -0.14 21.30
N PRO A 30 -27.75 -0.07 22.32
CA PRO A 30 -27.48 -0.72 23.59
C PRO A 30 -27.36 -2.23 23.37
N ASP A 31 -26.42 -2.85 24.06
CA ASP A 31 -26.27 -4.31 24.05
C ASP A 31 -27.42 -4.94 24.84
N SER A 32 -28.08 -5.95 24.26
CA SER A 32 -29.20 -6.66 24.87
C SER A 32 -28.77 -7.50 26.07
N SER A 33 -27.51 -7.95 26.11
CA SER A 33 -26.93 -8.73 27.20
C SER A 33 -26.43 -7.84 28.35
N ASN A 34 -25.99 -6.63 28.03
CA ASN A 34 -25.46 -5.68 29.00
C ASN A 34 -25.78 -4.24 28.59
N LYS A 35 -26.83 -3.66 29.18
CA LYS A 35 -27.30 -2.30 28.87
C LYS A 35 -26.26 -1.20 29.12
N SER A 36 -25.22 -1.45 29.91
CA SER A 36 -24.12 -0.50 30.11
C SER A 36 -23.17 -0.40 28.92
N ARG A 37 -23.23 -1.36 27.98
CA ARG A 37 -22.43 -1.39 26.77
C ARG A 37 -23.23 -0.90 25.57
N LYS A 38 -22.52 -0.31 24.61
CA LYS A 38 -23.08 0.10 23.32
C LYS A 38 -22.31 -0.58 22.20
N ILE A 39 -23.05 -1.20 21.28
CA ILE A 39 -22.53 -1.83 20.07
C ILE A 39 -22.58 -0.79 18.96
N LEU A 40 -21.44 -0.59 18.30
CA LEU A 40 -21.31 0.32 17.16
C LEU A 40 -21.57 -0.46 15.86
N ASN A 41 -22.53 -0.01 15.07
CA ASN A 41 -22.90 -0.62 13.80
C ASN A 41 -22.80 0.39 12.65
N LEU A 42 -22.42 -0.07 11.46
CA LEU A 42 -22.53 0.72 10.24
C LEU A 42 -23.98 0.81 9.79
N THR A 43 -24.40 1.99 9.35
CA THR A 43 -25.65 2.15 8.60
C THR A 43 -25.49 1.67 7.16
N THR A 44 -26.57 1.62 6.39
CA THR A 44 -26.51 1.32 4.95
C THR A 44 -25.62 2.32 4.21
N GLU A 45 -25.74 3.61 4.52
CA GLU A 45 -24.89 4.66 3.95
C GLU A 45 -23.42 4.49 4.34
N GLY A 46 -23.16 4.18 5.62
CA GLY A 46 -21.80 3.89 6.09
C GLY A 46 -21.15 2.71 5.36
N LYS A 47 -21.90 1.64 5.09
CA LYS A 47 -21.40 0.49 4.31
C LYS A 47 -21.07 0.88 2.87
N ASN A 48 -21.91 1.69 2.22
CA ASN A 48 -21.67 2.16 0.86
C ASN A 48 -20.39 2.99 0.76
N ILE A 49 -20.17 3.90 1.72
CA ILE A 49 -18.95 4.71 1.77
C ILE A 49 -17.70 3.86 1.98
N VAL A 50 -17.75 2.90 2.91
CA VAL A 50 -16.63 1.97 3.12
C VAL A 50 -16.28 1.23 1.83
N PHE A 51 -17.28 0.76 1.09
CA PHE A 51 -17.06 0.10 -0.20
C PHE A 51 -16.40 1.02 -1.23
N MET A 52 -16.85 2.28 -1.33
CA MET A 52 -16.26 3.27 -2.23
C MET A 52 -14.79 3.56 -1.88
N ILE A 53 -14.50 3.78 -0.59
CA ILE A 53 -13.14 4.04 -0.10
C ILE A 53 -12.23 2.85 -0.40
N LEU A 54 -12.67 1.63 -0.10
CA LEU A 54 -11.89 0.42 -0.37
C LEU A 54 -11.60 0.26 -1.85
N LYS A 55 -12.61 0.47 -2.72
CA LYS A 55 -12.43 0.41 -4.16
C LYS A 55 -11.37 1.40 -4.64
N GLU A 56 -11.47 2.66 -4.21
CA GLU A 56 -10.52 3.70 -4.59
C GLU A 56 -9.10 3.36 -4.09
N MET A 57 -8.96 2.90 -2.84
CA MET A 57 -7.67 2.46 -2.31
C MET A 57 -7.03 1.36 -3.16
N TYR A 58 -7.79 0.31 -3.52
CA TYR A 58 -7.25 -0.77 -4.35
C TYR A 58 -6.85 -0.31 -5.77
N GLU A 59 -7.62 0.60 -6.36
CA GLU A 59 -7.28 1.18 -7.66
C GLU A 59 -5.98 1.98 -7.58
N TRP A 60 -5.81 2.79 -6.54
CA TRP A 60 -4.59 3.56 -6.27
C TRP A 60 -3.38 2.65 -6.02
N GLU A 61 -3.53 1.63 -5.18
CA GLU A 61 -2.47 0.65 -4.91
C GLU A 61 -2.02 -0.05 -6.20
N GLY A 62 -2.97 -0.48 -7.05
CA GLY A 62 -2.67 -1.10 -8.33
C GLY A 62 -1.83 -0.21 -9.25
N GLN A 63 -2.17 1.09 -9.34
CA GLN A 63 -1.39 2.04 -10.13
C GLN A 63 0.00 2.27 -9.55
N PHE A 64 0.10 2.41 -8.23
CA PHE A 64 1.36 2.59 -7.53
C PHE A 64 2.31 1.41 -7.75
N PHE A 65 1.82 0.18 -7.57
CA PHE A 65 2.61 -1.03 -7.80
C PHE A 65 3.04 -1.17 -9.26
N LYS A 66 2.17 -0.83 -10.22
CA LYS A 66 2.53 -0.86 -11.65
C LYS A 66 3.72 0.05 -11.96
N ILE A 67 3.72 1.27 -11.42
CA ILE A 67 4.79 2.25 -11.64
C ILE A 67 6.10 1.76 -11.02
N ILE A 68 6.05 1.28 -9.78
CA ILE A 68 7.23 0.77 -9.06
C ILE A 68 7.82 -0.44 -9.78
N LEU A 69 6.98 -1.43 -10.14
CA LEU A 69 7.43 -2.65 -10.81
C LEU A 69 8.09 -2.33 -12.16
N GLN A 70 7.48 -1.45 -12.97
CA GLN A 70 8.07 -1.00 -14.23
C GLN A 70 9.42 -0.30 -14.04
N ARG A 71 9.60 0.44 -12.93
CA ARG A 71 10.86 1.11 -12.62
C ARG A 71 11.93 0.12 -12.18
N MET A 72 11.57 -0.86 -11.33
CA MET A 72 12.49 -1.94 -10.93
C MET A 72 12.94 -2.77 -12.14
N LEU A 73 12.01 -3.21 -13.00
CA LEU A 73 12.32 -3.99 -14.21
C LEU A 73 13.22 -3.23 -15.20
N ARG A 74 13.00 -1.91 -15.37
CA ARG A 74 13.88 -1.05 -16.18
C ARG A 74 15.28 -0.93 -15.60
N ASN A 75 15.40 -0.81 -14.27
CA ASN A 75 16.70 -0.75 -13.61
C ASN A 75 17.48 -2.07 -13.76
N SER A 76 16.82 -3.22 -13.59
CA SER A 76 17.45 -4.53 -13.79
C SER A 76 17.96 -4.73 -15.22
N ARG A 77 17.18 -4.30 -16.23
CA ARG A 77 17.63 -4.31 -17.64
C ARG A 77 18.81 -3.37 -17.88
N ARG A 78 18.82 -2.18 -17.26
CA ARG A 78 19.93 -1.22 -17.39
C ARG A 78 21.22 -1.76 -16.79
N CYS A 79 21.15 -2.43 -15.63
CA CYS A 79 22.30 -3.10 -15.02
C CYS A 79 22.82 -4.24 -15.91
N PHE A 80 21.95 -5.08 -16.45
CA PHE A 80 22.33 -6.17 -17.35
C PHE A 80 23.05 -5.65 -18.61
N MET A 81 22.52 -4.60 -19.25
CA MET A 81 23.14 -3.98 -20.43
C MET A 81 24.49 -3.32 -20.12
N ASN A 82 24.65 -2.76 -18.92
CA ASN A 82 25.93 -2.19 -18.48
C ASN A 82 26.98 -3.26 -18.14
N ILE A 83 26.57 -4.44 -17.65
CA ILE A 83 27.47 -5.57 -17.40
C ILE A 83 27.95 -6.17 -18.73
N HIS A 84 27.06 -6.37 -19.70
CA HIS A 84 27.44 -6.86 -21.03
C HIS A 84 28.39 -5.93 -21.79
N LYS A 85 28.23 -4.61 -21.66
CA LYS A 85 29.18 -3.64 -22.23
C LYS A 85 30.57 -3.65 -21.57
N ARG A 86 30.71 -4.16 -20.34
CA ARG A 86 32.02 -4.30 -19.66
C ARG A 86 32.74 -5.61 -19.98
N GLN A 87 32.03 -6.65 -20.41
CA GLN A 87 32.64 -7.90 -20.88
C GLN A 87 33.07 -7.86 -22.36
N LEU A 88 32.58 -6.89 -23.12
CA LEU A 88 33.06 -6.58 -24.48
C LEU A 88 34.12 -5.46 -24.43
N ILE A 89 35.19 -5.64 -23.66
CA ILE A 89 36.46 -4.99 -23.99
C ILE A 89 37.09 -5.90 -25.05
N PRO A 90 37.22 -5.46 -26.31
CA PRO A 90 37.68 -6.32 -27.38
C PRO A 90 39.11 -6.80 -27.09
N SER A 91 39.29 -8.10 -27.25
CA SER A 91 40.56 -8.85 -27.30
C SER A 91 41.45 -8.41 -28.48
N LYS A 92 41.77 -7.12 -28.58
CA LYS A 92 42.69 -6.54 -29.56
C LYS A 92 44.07 -6.20 -29.00
N VAL A 93 44.48 -6.83 -27.90
CA VAL A 93 45.82 -6.60 -27.30
C VAL A 93 46.69 -7.87 -27.25
N LEU A 94 46.25 -9.00 -27.84
CA LEU A 94 47.00 -10.27 -27.72
C LEU A 94 47.45 -10.93 -29.04
N TYR A 95 47.41 -10.20 -30.16
CA TYR A 95 47.86 -10.74 -31.46
C TYR A 95 49.06 -10.01 -32.08
N ASN A 96 49.99 -9.50 -31.27
CA ASN A 96 51.24 -8.91 -31.78
C ASN A 96 52.53 -9.49 -31.19
N HIS A 97 52.49 -10.63 -30.49
CA HIS A 97 53.69 -11.19 -29.84
C HIS A 97 54.07 -12.63 -30.23
N ILE A 98 53.48 -13.21 -31.27
CA ILE A 98 53.91 -14.51 -31.79
C ILE A 98 54.14 -14.37 -33.29
N ILE A 99 55.34 -13.94 -33.66
CA ILE A 99 56.20 -14.37 -34.78
C ILE A 99 57.46 -13.50 -34.67
N VAL A 100 58.40 -13.95 -33.86
CA VAL A 100 59.84 -13.75 -34.10
C VAL A 100 60.50 -15.07 -33.70
N ILE A 101 61.43 -15.49 -34.57
CA ILE A 101 62.27 -16.70 -34.58
C ILE A 101 61.65 -17.86 -35.36
#